data_AF-I9L5E5-F1
#
_entry.id   AF-I9L5E5-F1
#
_cell.length_a   1.000
_cell.length_b   1.000
_cell.length_c   1.000
_cell.angle_alpha   90.00
_cell.angle_beta   90.00
_cell.angle_gamma   90.00
#
_symmetry.space_group_name_H-M   'P 1'
#
loop_
_entity.id
_entity.type
_entity.pdbx_description
1 polymer ?
#
loop_
_entity_poly.entity_id
_entity_poly.type
_entity_poly.pdbx_seq_one_letter_code
_entity_poly.pdbx_strand_id
1 'polypeptide(L)' 'MKPNEILAALLLKNHRPVEIARKLKIGRSAISNVIYGRSKSRKVQEEIADIIGKTVEEIWPAMAA' A
#
# COMPACT_ATOMS: atom_id res chain seq x y z
N MET A 1 8.06 6.62 0.73
CA MET A 1 7.90 6.18 2.13
C MET A 1 8.55 4.81 2.34
N LYS A 2 9.07 4.53 3.53
CA LYS A 2 9.60 3.21 3.93
C LYS A 2 8.44 2.25 4.26
N PRO A 3 8.61 0.93 4.13
CA PRO A 3 7.54 -0.05 4.38
C PRO A 3 6.89 0.07 5.77
N ASN A 4 7.68 0.33 6.82
CA ASN A 4 7.19 0.53 8.18
C ASN A 4 6.35 1.81 8.34
N GLU A 5 6.66 2.88 7.61
CA GLU A 5 5.86 4.11 7.60
C GLU A 5 4.50 3.89 6.94
N ILE A 6 4.46 3.11 5.86
CA ILE A 6 3.21 2.73 5.18
C ILE A 6 2.33 1.92 6.14
N LEU A 7 2.90 0.93 6.82
CA LEU A 7 2.19 0.12 7.81
C LEU A 7 1.66 0.97 8.98
N ALA A 8 2.47 1.87 9.51
CA ALA A 8 2.05 2.79 10.58
C ALA A 8 0.91 3.72 10.11
N ALA A 9 1.02 4.29 8.91
CA ALA A 9 0.00 5.17 8.34
C ALA A 9 -1.35 4.46 8.15
N LEU A 10 -1.34 3.21 7.66
CA LEU A 10 -2.55 2.38 7.57
C LEU A 10 -3.20 2.17 8.94
N LEU A 11 -2.40 1.81 9.95
CA LEU A 11 -2.90 1.58 11.31
C LEU A 11 -3.47 2.85 11.94
N LEU A 12 -2.84 4.01 11.73
CA LEU A 12 -3.35 5.30 12.18
C LEU A 12 -4.69 5.67 11.53
N LYS A 13 -4.98 5.14 10.35
CA LYS A 13 -6.27 5.26 9.66
C LYS A 13 -7.26 4.14 10.04
N ASN A 14 -6.93 3.33 11.04
CA ASN A 14 -7.71 2.16 11.46
C ASN A 14 -7.92 1.11 10.36
N HIS A 15 -6.94 0.99 9.45
CA HIS A 15 -6.92 -0.02 8.39
C HIS A 15 -5.74 -0.98 8.53
N ARG A 16 -6.00 -2.28 8.39
CA ARG A 16 -5.00 -3.34 8.40
C ARG A 16 -4.75 -3.85 6.97
N PRO A 17 -3.52 -4.20 6.60
CA PRO A 17 -3.20 -4.76 5.27
C PRO A 17 -4.04 -5.99 4.89
N VAL A 18 -4.45 -6.80 5.87
CA VAL A 18 -5.30 -7.98 5.64
C VAL A 18 -6.72 -7.61 5.19
N GLU A 19 -7.24 -6.46 5.63
CA GLU A 19 -8.57 -5.98 5.24
C GLU A 19 -8.55 -5.50 3.79
N ILE A 20 -7.46 -4.86 3.38
CA ILE A 20 -7.20 -4.47 1.99
C ILE A 20 -7.14 -5.71 1.09
N ALA A 21 -6.39 -6.75 1.51
CA ALA A 21 -6.33 -8.02 0.78
C ALA A 21 -7.72 -8.65 0.60
N ARG A 22 -8.55 -8.64 1.66
CA ARG A 22 -9.93 -9.14 1.62
C ARG A 22 -10.82 -8.30 0.70
N LYS A 23 -10.77 -6.97 0.79
CA LYS A 23 -11.52 -6.05 -0.07
C LYS A 23 -11.20 -6.30 -1.54
N LEU A 24 -9.92 -6.45 -1.88
CA LEU A 24 -9.46 -6.64 -3.24
C LEU A 24 -9.56 -8.08 -3.74
N LYS A 25 -9.92 -9.05 -2.87
CA LYS A 25 -9.96 -10.49 -3.14
C LYS A 25 -8.63 -11.04 -3.67
N ILE A 26 -7.52 -10.61 -3.08
CA ILE A 26 -6.16 -11.06 -3.43
C ILE A 26 -5.42 -11.65 -2.24
N GLY A 27 -4.32 -12.36 -2.51
CA GLY A 27 -3.45 -12.93 -1.48
C GLY A 27 -2.76 -11.85 -0.64
N ARG A 28 -2.57 -12.12 0.67
CA ARG A 28 -1.85 -11.22 1.60
C ARG A 28 -0.42 -10.93 1.16
N SER A 29 0.22 -11.90 0.50
CA SER A 29 1.57 -11.76 -0.07
C SER A 29 1.62 -10.70 -1.16
N ALA A 30 0.55 -10.48 -1.93
CA ALA A 30 0.49 -9.43 -2.93
C ALA A 30 0.54 -8.03 -2.28
N ILE A 31 -0.22 -7.82 -1.21
CA ILE A 31 -0.17 -6.57 -0.43
C ILE A 31 1.23 -6.35 0.15
N SER A 32 1.80 -7.39 0.78
CA SER A 32 3.15 -7.32 1.34
C SER A 32 4.19 -7.00 0.26
N ASN A 33 4.13 -7.65 -0.91
CA ASN A 33 5.07 -7.37 -2.00
C ASN A 33 4.98 -5.93 -2.49
N VAL A 34 3.81 -5.31 -2.49
CA VAL A 34 3.66 -3.89 -2.85
C VAL A 34 4.21 -2.97 -1.77
N ILE A 35 3.85 -3.20 -0.49
CA ILE A 35 4.33 -2.39 0.64
C ILE A 35 5.88 -2.39 0.72
N TYR A 36 6.50 -3.54 0.47
CA TYR A 36 7.97 -3.69 0.48
C TYR A 36 8.63 -3.40 -0.88
N GLY A 37 7.89 -2.92 -1.87
CA GLY A 37 8.43 -2.53 -3.18
C GLY A 37 8.91 -3.69 -4.08
N ARG A 38 8.57 -4.94 -3.73
CA ARG A 38 8.86 -6.14 -4.53
C ARG A 38 7.91 -6.32 -5.73
N SER A 39 6.79 -5.60 -5.77
CA SER A 39 5.82 -5.59 -6.87
C SER A 39 5.21 -4.20 -7.05
N LYS A 40 4.82 -3.86 -8.29
CA LYS A 40 4.27 -2.56 -8.69
C LYS A 40 2.80 -2.63 -9.08
N SER A 41 1.98 -3.38 -8.32
CA SER A 41 0.55 -3.48 -8.61
C SER A 41 -0.13 -2.13 -8.38
N ARG A 42 -0.43 -1.40 -9.47
CA ARG A 42 -1.03 -0.06 -9.42
C ARG A 42 -2.34 -0.04 -8.62
N LYS A 43 -3.21 -1.04 -8.81
CA LYS A 43 -4.47 -1.19 -8.07
C LYS A 43 -4.27 -1.25 -6.55
N VAL A 44 -3.26 -1.96 -6.07
CA VAL A 44 -2.97 -2.06 -4.63
C VAL A 44 -2.36 -0.76 -4.12
N GLN A 45 -1.48 -0.14 -4.90
CA GLN A 45 -0.87 1.14 -4.54
C GLN A 45 -1.92 2.25 -4.42
N GLU A 46 -2.85 2.34 -5.37
CA GLU A 46 -3.96 3.30 -5.36
C GLU A 46 -4.86 3.10 -4.14
N GLU A 47 -5.26 1.86 -3.86
CA GLU A 47 -6.07 1.56 -2.68
C GLU A 47 -5.36 1.96 -1.36
N ILE A 48 -4.06 1.71 -1.25
CA ILE A 48 -3.28 2.12 -0.07
C ILE A 48 -3.12 3.65 -0.02
N ALA A 49 -2.90 4.28 -1.17
CA ALA A 49 -2.76 5.72 -1.33
C ALA A 49 -4.04 6.47 -0.89
N ASP A 50 -5.20 5.99 -1.34
CA ASP A 50 -6.51 6.51 -0.97
C ASP A 50 -6.77 6.42 0.54
N ILE A 51 -6.44 5.27 1.17
CA ILE A 51 -6.59 5.09 2.62
C ILE A 51 -5.69 6.06 3.40
N ILE A 52 -4.44 6.21 2.97
CA ILE A 52 -3.45 7.06 3.65
C ILE A 52 -3.76 8.55 3.41
N GLY A 53 -4.39 8.90 2.28
CA GLY A 53 -4.63 10.27 1.85
C GLY A 53 -3.40 10.93 1.24
N LYS A 54 -2.65 10.17 0.43
CA LYS A 54 -1.47 10.62 -0.33
C LYS A 54 -1.55 10.09 -1.75
N THR A 55 -0.76 10.62 -2.68
CA THR A 55 -0.64 10.04 -4.02
C THR A 55 0.24 8.78 -4.00
N VAL A 56 0.14 7.97 -5.05
CA VAL A 56 1.02 6.80 -5.23
C VAL A 56 2.48 7.24 -5.31
N GLU A 57 2.76 8.39 -5.92
CA GLU A 57 4.09 8.93 -6.15
C GLU A 57 4.73 9.44 -4.85
N GLU A 58 3.94 9.99 -3.92
CA GLU A 58 4.40 10.36 -2.57
C GLU A 58 4.77 9.13 -1.72
N ILE A 59 4.04 8.03 -1.89
CA ILE A 59 4.28 6.79 -1.13
C ILE A 59 5.41 5.97 -1.77
N TRP A 60 5.42 5.83 -3.10
CA TRP A 60 6.40 5.09 -3.90
C TRP A 60 7.05 6.00 -4.97
N PRO A 61 8.04 6.82 -4.59
CA PRO A 61 8.66 7.79 -5.51
C PRO A 61 9.47 7.15 -6.65
N ALA A 62 9.88 5.89 -6.52
CA ALA A 62 10.61 5.15 -7.57
C ALA A 62 9.75 4.81 -8.81
N MET A 63 8.50 5.30 -8.88
CA MET A 63 7.68 5.31 -10.09
C MET A 63 7.76 6.63 -10.86
N ALA A 64 8.34 7.69 -10.28
CA ALA A 64 8.59 8.96 -10.96
C ALA A 64 9.94 8.91 -11.70
N ALA A 65 10.07 8.01 -12.68
CA ALA A 65 11.07 7.99 -13.75
C ALA A 65 10.85 6.78 -14.66
#